data_AF-A0A6P1E8E5-F1
#
_entry.id   AF-A0A6P1E8E5-F1
#
_cell.length_a   1.000
_cell.length_b   1.000
_cell.length_c   1.000
_cell.angle_alpha   90.00
_cell.angle_beta   90.00
_cell.angle_gamma   90.00
#
_symmetry.space_group_name_H-M   'P 1'
#
loop_
_entity.id
_entity.type
_entity.pdbx_description
1 polymer ?
#
loop_
_entity_poly.entity_id
_entity_poly.type
_entity_poly.pdbx_seq_one_letter_code
_entity_poly.pdbx_strand_id
1 'polypeptide(L)'
;MSIEENMGKNEFELSLSLLREWEGLDRVRYELSSKKETWRNVIDGTLPVHAMEWGDYREFRARVVAGVKGVLAAEARYGVRLHRIICHEFEYCRRLTMPMDLMLKALSVVLAGYFSQQIADLLLALLVSHDLLKTLCGC
;
A
#
# COMPACT_ATOMS: atom_id res chain seq x y z
N MET A 1 -1.49 -10.63 9.74
CA MET A 1 -1.57 -9.32 10.43
C MET A 1 -2.95 -8.77 10.17
N SER A 2 -3.62 -8.26 11.20
CA SER A 2 -4.92 -7.60 11.05
C SER A 2 -4.76 -6.19 10.48
N ILE A 3 -5.88 -5.59 10.07
CA ILE A 3 -5.92 -4.20 9.64
C ILE A 3 -5.50 -3.25 10.77
N GLU A 4 -5.91 -3.52 12.01
CA GLU A 4 -5.57 -2.71 13.18
C GLU A 4 -4.07 -2.73 13.46
N GLU A 5 -3.42 -3.89 13.32
CA GLU A 5 -1.95 -4.00 13.44
C GLU A 5 -1.24 -3.19 12.34
N ASN A 6 -1.76 -3.23 11.11
CA ASN A 6 -1.19 -2.47 10.00
C ASN A 6 -1.42 -0.96 10.15
N MET A 7 -2.54 -0.52 10.76
CA MET A 7 -2.78 0.90 11.03
C MET A 7 -1.77 1.52 12.00
N GLY A 8 -1.06 0.72 12.80
CA GLY A 8 0.04 1.19 13.65
C GLY A 8 1.35 1.48 12.89
N LYS A 9 1.46 1.08 11.63
CA LYS A 9 2.66 1.28 10.80
C LYS A 9 2.65 2.64 10.12
N ASN A 10 3.84 3.21 9.94
CA ASN A 10 3.99 4.42 9.14
C ASN A 10 3.92 4.11 7.63
N GLU A 11 3.81 5.16 6.82
CA GLU A 11 3.73 5.09 5.35
C GLU A 11 4.78 4.19 4.71
N PHE A 12 6.03 4.33 5.16
CA PHE A 12 7.14 3.61 4.58
C PHE A 12 7.09 2.14 4.96
N GLU A 13 6.74 1.81 6.20
CA GLU A 13 6.56 0.42 6.65
C GLU A 13 5.44 -0.28 5.89
N LEU A 14 4.32 0.40 5.66
CA LEU A 14 3.20 -0.10 4.85
C LEU A 14 3.61 -0.28 3.39
N SER A 15 4.27 0.72 2.81
CA SER A 15 4.74 0.70 1.42
C SER A 15 5.78 -0.41 1.21
N LEU A 16 6.72 -0.58 2.13
CA LEU A 16 7.71 -1.65 2.08
C LEU A 16 7.05 -3.02 2.23
N SER A 17 6.08 -3.17 3.13
CA SER A 17 5.31 -4.42 3.28
C SER A 17 4.56 -4.76 1.98
N LEU A 18 3.88 -3.79 1.37
CA LEU A 18 3.22 -3.98 0.08
C LEU A 18 4.22 -4.33 -1.02
N LEU A 19 5.33 -3.61 -1.10
CA LEU A 19 6.37 -3.86 -2.10
C LEU A 19 6.89 -5.29 -2.04
N ARG A 20 7.05 -5.87 -0.85
CA ARG A 20 7.49 -7.25 -0.65
C ARG A 20 6.46 -8.28 -1.07
N GLU A 21 5.21 -8.06 -0.68
CA GLU A 21 4.18 -9.11 -0.71
C GLU A 21 3.31 -9.06 -1.96
N TRP A 22 3.18 -7.90 -2.60
CA TRP A 22 2.23 -7.70 -3.69
C TRP A 22 2.89 -7.83 -5.07
N GLU A 23 2.48 -8.85 -5.84
CA GLU A 23 2.90 -9.04 -7.24
C GLU A 23 2.65 -7.81 -8.13
N GLY A 24 1.64 -6.99 -7.78
CA GLY A 24 1.36 -5.76 -8.51
C GLY A 24 2.47 -4.71 -8.46
N LEU A 25 3.45 -4.90 -7.57
CA LEU A 25 4.61 -4.05 -7.42
C LEU A 25 5.90 -4.69 -7.95
N ASP A 26 5.83 -5.82 -8.67
CA ASP A 26 7.02 -6.53 -9.16
C ASP A 26 7.95 -5.64 -9.99
N ARG A 27 7.38 -4.78 -10.84
CA ARG A 27 8.18 -3.81 -11.62
C ARG A 27 8.91 -2.82 -10.71
N VAL A 28 8.22 -2.26 -9.71
CA VAL A 28 8.83 -1.33 -8.74
C VAL A 28 9.90 -2.05 -7.95
N ARG A 29 9.62 -3.29 -7.51
CA ARG A 29 10.55 -4.14 -6.78
C ARG A 29 11.82 -4.37 -7.59
N TYR A 30 11.68 -4.77 -8.85
CA TYR A 30 12.79 -4.97 -9.77
C TYR A 30 13.63 -3.71 -9.97
N GLU A 31 13.00 -2.58 -10.30
CA GLU A 31 13.68 -1.30 -10.55
C GLU A 31 14.46 -0.78 -9.33
N LEU A 32 14.01 -1.10 -8.10
CA LEU A 32 14.73 -0.74 -6.87
C LEU A 32 15.86 -1.75 -6.56
N SER A 33 15.57 -3.04 -6.64
CA SER A 33 16.52 -4.12 -6.39
C SER A 33 17.68 -4.16 -7.39
N SER A 34 17.53 -3.55 -8.57
CA SER A 34 18.61 -3.44 -9.56
C SER A 34 19.57 -2.27 -9.29
N LYS A 35 19.21 -1.32 -8.42
CA LYS A 35 20.01 -0.10 -8.21
C LYS A 35 21.15 -0.29 -7.21
N LYS A 36 20.87 -0.95 -6.08
CA LYS A 36 21.83 -1.16 -4.99
C LYS A 36 21.56 -2.52 -4.33
N GLU A 37 22.64 -3.21 -3.97
CA GLU A 37 22.55 -4.51 -3.28
C GLU A 37 21.91 -4.38 -1.90
N THR A 38 22.21 -3.31 -1.15
CA THR A 38 21.59 -3.00 0.14
C THR A 38 20.06 -2.89 0.02
N TRP A 39 19.56 -2.27 -1.04
CA TRP A 39 18.12 -2.12 -1.29
C TRP A 39 17.47 -3.46 -1.58
N ARG A 40 18.10 -4.26 -2.43
CA ARG A 40 17.65 -5.63 -2.71
C ARG A 40 17.56 -6.45 -1.42
N ASN A 41 18.61 -6.44 -0.61
CA ASN A 41 18.66 -7.22 0.62
C ASN A 41 17.60 -6.75 1.63
N VAL A 42 17.34 -5.45 1.70
CA VAL A 42 16.25 -4.91 2.52
C VAL A 42 14.89 -5.31 1.95
N ILE A 43 14.68 -5.25 0.63
CA ILE A 43 13.43 -5.71 0.00
C ILE A 43 13.22 -7.20 0.30
N ASP A 44 14.21 -8.04 0.06
CA ASP A 44 14.15 -9.49 0.25
C ASP A 44 14.10 -9.91 1.73
N GLY A 45 14.30 -8.96 2.66
CA GLY A 45 14.26 -9.19 4.10
C GLY A 45 15.52 -9.85 4.67
N THR A 46 16.57 -9.98 3.87
CA THR A 46 17.87 -10.54 4.29
C THR A 46 18.72 -9.54 5.08
N LEU A 47 18.43 -8.24 4.95
CA LEU A 47 19.05 -7.17 5.73
C LEU A 47 17.95 -6.30 6.38
N PRO A 48 18.05 -5.94 7.67
CA PRO A 48 17.10 -5.03 8.27
C PRO A 48 17.33 -3.59 7.80
N VAL A 49 16.26 -2.79 7.72
CA VAL A 49 16.30 -1.39 7.27
C VAL A 49 17.28 -0.53 8.07
N HIS A 50 17.39 -0.76 9.39
CA HIS A 50 18.25 0.03 10.27
C HIS A 50 19.75 -0.22 10.06
N ALA A 51 20.13 -1.24 9.27
CA ALA A 51 21.52 -1.48 8.88
C ALA A 51 21.95 -0.62 7.67
N MET A 52 21.03 0.12 7.05
CA MET A 52 21.36 1.05 5.96
C MET A 52 22.03 2.32 6.50
N GLU A 53 23.01 2.84 5.77
CA GLU A 53 23.52 4.19 6.03
C GLU A 53 22.42 5.23 5.85
N TRP A 54 22.45 6.30 6.65
CA TRP A 54 21.35 7.28 6.70
C TRP A 54 21.04 7.92 5.33
N GLY A 55 22.06 8.24 4.53
CA GLY A 55 21.89 8.78 3.19
C GLY A 55 21.19 7.79 2.24
N ASP A 56 21.59 6.52 2.33
CA ASP A 56 21.01 5.44 1.52
C ASP A 56 19.57 5.12 1.95
N TYR A 57 19.32 5.06 3.26
CA TYR A 57 18.00 4.89 3.84
C TYR A 57 17.02 5.98 3.38
N ARG A 58 17.44 7.26 3.41
CA ARG A 58 16.58 8.38 3.02
C ARG A 58 16.16 8.28 1.55
N GLU A 59 17.10 7.95 0.68
CA GLU A 59 16.81 7.76 -0.75
C GLU A 59 15.88 6.55 -0.96
N PHE A 60 16.21 5.41 -0.35
CA PHE A 60 15.42 4.18 -0.44
C PHE A 60 13.99 4.40 0.02
N ARG A 61 13.79 4.99 1.20
CA ARG A 61 12.47 5.33 1.76
C ARG A 61 11.65 6.15 0.77
N ALA A 62 12.22 7.22 0.22
CA ALA A 62 11.51 8.09 -0.71
C ALA A 62 11.11 7.34 -1.99
N ARG A 63 12.01 6.50 -2.52
CA ARG A 63 11.77 5.71 -3.73
C ARG A 63 10.70 4.64 -3.55
N VAL A 64 10.72 3.93 -2.43
CA VAL A 64 9.70 2.91 -2.09
C VAL A 64 8.32 3.57 -2.01
N VAL A 65 8.18 4.62 -1.21
CA VAL A 65 6.89 5.31 -1.05
C VAL A 65 6.38 5.86 -2.38
N ALA A 66 7.24 6.53 -3.16
CA ALA A 66 6.88 7.08 -4.46
C ALA A 66 6.47 5.99 -5.46
N GLY A 67 7.18 4.86 -5.50
CA GLY A 67 6.87 3.74 -6.38
C GLY A 67 5.52 3.11 -6.08
N VAL A 68 5.23 2.85 -4.79
CA VAL A 68 3.93 2.31 -4.36
C VAL A 68 2.81 3.29 -4.68
N LYS A 69 2.94 4.56 -4.29
CA LYS A 69 1.94 5.59 -4.62
C LYS A 69 1.72 5.74 -6.11
N GLY A 70 2.78 5.69 -6.91
CA GLY A 70 2.69 5.75 -8.37
C GLY A 70 1.82 4.62 -8.93
N VAL A 71 1.96 3.40 -8.41
CA VAL A 71 1.12 2.25 -8.83
C VAL A 71 -0.33 2.38 -8.36
N LEU A 72 -0.56 2.90 -7.15
CA LEU A 72 -1.90 3.13 -6.62
C LEU A 72 -2.63 4.28 -7.33
N ALA A 73 -1.91 5.32 -7.77
CA ALA A 73 -2.47 6.46 -8.50
C ALA A 73 -2.58 6.20 -10.01
N ALA A 74 -1.87 5.22 -10.56
CA ALA A 74 -1.83 4.98 -12.00
C ALA A 74 -3.13 4.37 -12.53
N GLU A 75 -3.60 4.89 -13.67
CA GLU A 75 -4.79 4.38 -14.35
C GLU A 75 -4.60 3.00 -15.02
N ALA A 76 -3.36 2.49 -15.09
CA ALA A 76 -3.06 1.33 -15.91
C ALA A 76 -3.78 0.04 -15.48
N ARG A 77 -3.64 -0.38 -14.21
CA ARG A 77 -4.21 -1.67 -13.75
C ARG A 77 -4.66 -1.63 -12.30
N TYR A 78 -3.82 -1.12 -11.41
CA TYR A 78 -4.09 -1.17 -9.97
C TYR A 78 -4.88 0.03 -9.49
N GLY A 79 -4.53 1.27 -9.87
CA GLY A 79 -5.31 2.45 -9.51
C GLY A 79 -6.75 2.39 -10.03
N VAL A 80 -6.97 2.08 -11.33
CA VAL A 80 -8.33 1.88 -11.86
C VAL A 80 -9.07 0.75 -11.15
N ARG A 81 -8.42 -0.37 -10.87
CA ARG A 81 -9.06 -1.50 -10.18
C ARG A 81 -9.48 -1.12 -8.76
N LEU A 82 -8.60 -0.44 -8.01
CA LEU A 82 -8.92 0.04 -6.67
C LEU A 82 -10.03 1.09 -6.69
N HIS A 83 -9.95 2.05 -7.62
CA HIS A 83 -11.02 3.03 -7.83
C HIS A 83 -12.36 2.33 -8.10
N ARG A 84 -12.38 1.34 -9.01
CA ARG A 84 -13.60 0.59 -9.33
C ARG A 84 -14.16 -0.12 -8.10
N ILE A 85 -13.32 -0.86 -7.38
CA ILE A 85 -13.74 -1.64 -6.22
C ILE A 85 -14.25 -0.72 -5.10
N ILE A 86 -13.49 0.32 -4.76
CA ILE A 86 -13.77 1.18 -3.60
C ILE A 86 -14.87 2.20 -3.91
N CYS A 87 -14.81 2.85 -5.07
CA CYS A 87 -15.68 3.98 -5.38
C CYS A 87 -16.99 3.55 -6.04
N HIS A 88 -16.98 2.50 -6.87
CA HIS A 88 -18.17 2.05 -7.60
C HIS A 88 -18.83 0.81 -6.96
N GLU A 89 -18.06 -0.24 -6.66
CA GLU A 89 -18.66 -1.48 -6.14
C GLU A 89 -19.01 -1.36 -4.65
N PHE A 90 -18.13 -0.77 -3.85
CA PHE A 90 -18.39 -0.50 -2.44
C PHE A 90 -19.18 0.81 -2.22
N GLU A 91 -19.20 1.72 -3.20
CA GLU A 91 -19.85 3.04 -3.10
C GLU A 91 -19.34 3.89 -1.91
N TYR A 92 -18.01 3.96 -1.73
CA TYR A 92 -17.36 4.63 -0.58
C TYR A 92 -17.98 5.99 -0.20
N CYS A 93 -18.15 6.90 -1.16
CA CYS A 93 -18.64 8.26 -0.87
C CYS A 93 -20.07 8.29 -0.31
N ARG A 94 -20.92 7.29 -0.64
CA ARG A 94 -22.28 7.17 -0.06
C ARG A 94 -22.29 6.62 1.36
N ARG A 95 -21.15 6.05 1.80
CA ARG A 95 -21.01 5.34 3.08
C ARG A 95 -20.16 6.12 4.09
N LEU A 96 -19.83 7.38 3.81
CA LEU A 96 -19.06 8.25 4.70
C LEU A 96 -19.69 8.47 6.08
N THR A 97 -20.99 8.21 6.23
CA THR A 97 -21.71 8.30 7.51
C THR A 97 -21.60 7.03 8.36
N MET A 98 -21.01 5.95 7.84
CA MET A 98 -20.82 4.71 8.59
C MET A 98 -19.74 4.89 9.67
N PRO A 99 -19.84 4.17 10.80
CA PRO A 99 -18.73 4.04 11.75
C PRO A 99 -17.46 3.56 11.05
N MET A 100 -16.33 4.19 11.37
CA MET A 100 -15.06 3.95 10.67
C MET A 100 -14.61 2.48 10.79
N ASP A 101 -14.77 1.86 11.96
CA ASP A 101 -14.45 0.45 12.19
C ASP A 101 -15.27 -0.49 11.30
N LEU A 102 -16.57 -0.22 11.14
CA LEU A 102 -17.46 -0.99 10.26
C LEU A 102 -17.08 -0.79 8.79
N MET A 103 -16.80 0.45 8.40
CA MET A 103 -16.39 0.80 7.04
C MET A 103 -15.06 0.12 6.67
N LEU A 104 -14.09 0.11 7.58
CA LEU A 104 -12.79 -0.53 7.37
C LEU A 104 -12.93 -2.05 7.22
N LYS A 105 -13.70 -2.70 8.10
CA LYS A 105 -13.96 -4.14 8.00
C LYS A 105 -14.64 -4.49 6.69
N ALA A 106 -15.66 -3.72 6.29
CA ALA A 106 -16.39 -3.96 5.06
C ALA A 106 -15.50 -3.76 3.81
N LEU A 107 -14.68 -2.71 3.78
CA LEU A 107 -13.71 -2.47 2.70
C LEU A 107 -12.64 -3.57 2.63
N SER A 108 -12.14 -4.03 3.77
CA SER A 108 -11.17 -5.13 3.84
C SER A 108 -11.75 -6.40 3.20
N VAL A 109 -12.98 -6.77 3.57
CA VAL A 109 -13.69 -7.93 2.99
C VAL A 109 -13.88 -7.77 1.48
N VAL A 110 -14.29 -6.59 1.02
CA VAL A 110 -14.49 -6.33 -0.41
C VAL A 110 -13.17 -6.42 -1.18
N LEU A 111 -12.08 -5.83 -0.67
CA LEU A 111 -10.76 -5.90 -1.28
C LEU A 111 -10.21 -7.34 -1.28
N ALA A 112 -10.49 -8.13 -0.24
CA ALA A 112 -10.11 -9.53 -0.14
C ALA A 112 -10.82 -10.44 -1.19
N GLY A 113 -11.90 -9.96 -1.81
CA GLY A 113 -12.49 -10.62 -2.98
C GLY A 113 -11.61 -10.52 -4.25
N TYR A 114 -10.63 -9.62 -4.25
CA TYR A 114 -9.80 -9.30 -5.42
C TYR A 114 -8.29 -9.47 -5.20
N PHE A 115 -7.88 -9.47 -3.93
CA PHE A 115 -6.51 -9.60 -3.44
C PHE A 115 -6.48 -10.62 -2.30
N SER A 116 -5.31 -11.09 -1.89
CA SER A 116 -5.22 -11.85 -0.63
C SER A 116 -5.59 -10.94 0.54
N GLN A 117 -6.11 -11.54 1.62
CA GLN A 117 -6.52 -10.81 2.84
C GLN A 117 -5.39 -9.89 3.36
N GLN A 118 -4.15 -10.40 3.39
CA GLN A 118 -2.98 -9.62 3.81
C GLN A 118 -2.75 -8.38 2.94
N ILE A 119 -2.89 -8.50 1.62
CA ILE A 119 -2.73 -7.36 0.71
C ILE A 119 -3.89 -6.38 0.84
N ALA A 120 -5.13 -6.88 1.00
CA ALA A 120 -6.30 -6.06 1.25
C ALA A 120 -6.13 -5.19 2.51
N ASP A 121 -5.67 -5.79 3.61
CA ASP A 121 -5.46 -5.09 4.88
C ASP A 121 -4.32 -4.08 4.79
N LEU A 122 -3.22 -4.40 4.09
CA LEU A 122 -2.11 -3.47 3.87
C LEU A 122 -2.51 -2.29 2.97
N LEU A 123 -3.24 -2.55 1.88
CA LEU A 123 -3.75 -1.52 0.99
C LEU A 123 -4.68 -0.58 1.73
N LEU A 124 -5.62 -1.14 2.49
CA LEU A 124 -6.59 -0.34 3.22
C LEU A 124 -5.93 0.49 4.32
N ALA A 125 -5.01 -0.09 5.09
CA ALA A 125 -4.23 0.66 6.07
C ALA A 125 -3.48 1.83 5.43
N LEU A 126 -2.85 1.63 4.27
CA LEU A 126 -2.13 2.68 3.54
C LEU A 126 -3.07 3.75 2.97
N LEU A 127 -4.23 3.36 2.44
CA LEU A 127 -5.18 4.31 1.87
C LEU A 127 -5.84 5.18 2.95
N VAL A 128 -6.02 4.65 4.15
CA VAL A 128 -6.65 5.34 5.28
C VAL A 128 -5.66 6.24 6.00
N SER A 129 -4.45 5.77 6.29
CA SER A 129 -3.44 6.54 7.04
C SER A 129 -2.96 7.81 6.33
N HIS A 130 -3.30 7.97 5.05
CA HIS A 130 -2.90 9.09 4.20
C HIS A 130 -4.07 9.81 3.53
N ASP A 131 -5.31 9.61 4.02
CA ASP A 131 -6.53 10.23 3.47
C ASP A 131 -6.69 10.02 1.94
N LEU A 132 -6.11 8.94 1.42
CA LEU A 132 -6.10 8.64 -0.01
C LEU A 132 -7.45 8.10 -0.48
N LEU A 133 -8.29 7.54 0.42
CA LEU A 133 -9.62 7.04 0.04
C LEU A 133 -10.52 8.14 -0.56
N LYS A 134 -10.54 9.31 0.07
CA LYS A 134 -11.27 10.49 -0.39
C LYS A 134 -10.75 10.96 -1.74
N THR A 135 -9.44 11.19 -1.79
CA THR A 135 -8.72 11.58 -3.01
C THR A 135 -8.96 10.59 -4.16
N LEU A 136 -8.96 9.29 -3.88
CA LEU A 136 -9.20 8.23 -4.86
C LEU A 136 -10.61 8.32 -5.46
N CYS A 137 -11.64 8.58 -4.65
CA CYS A 137 -13.03 8.58 -5.10
C CYS A 137 -13.60 9.96 -5.45
N GLY A 138 -12.85 11.04 -5.25
CA GLY A 138 -13.32 12.41 -5.51
C GLY A 138 -14.42 12.90 -4.56
N CYS A 139 -14.44 12.34 -3.34
CA CYS A 139 -15.10 12.92 -2.18
C CYS A 139 -14.03 13.33 -1.13
#